data_AF-A0A3B9APV3-F1
#
_entry.id   AF-A0A3B9APV3-F1
#
_cell.length_a   1.000
_cell.length_b   1.000
_cell.length_c   1.000
_cell.angle_alpha   90.00
_cell.angle_beta   90.00
_cell.angle_gamma   90.00
#
_symmetry.space_group_name_H-M   'P 1'
#
loop_
_entity.id
_entity.type
_entity.pdbx_description
1 polymer ?
#
loop_
_entity_poly.entity_id
_entity_poly.type
_entity_poly.pdbx_seq_one_letter_code
_entity_poly.pdbx_strand_id
1 'polypeptide(L)'
;MPSASRWLARVSNLGSTTSTGTNARRILDNSASVSSCFLFTYSFQAAIAISSKSAIQSKERCFKVKFWAKIAKPPSKTHLTPASFRSFAPLFIHLLLDALIKASRIVHLTDARYFAAREVDYLGFNLEEATEGYLDPMYMKAIREWVEGPKIVGEFSSAPIEVVRESAAFFGLDAVQVSAANHGNQLADLGGLEVILSVKITPNGLEVPAETLKQYAALVDVLLFEATPDTDVQALFASAPDFWRNLFRQKPALLQANVPAEAWPELIREYQLAGLGLTGSEEEQTGVKSFDEIEEIFEILDGGR
;
A
#
# COMPACT_ATOMS: atom_id res chain seq x y z
N MET A 1 -23.23 -23.82 14.58
CA MET A 1 -23.22 -23.30 15.97
C MET A 1 -23.04 -24.47 16.92
N PRO A 2 -22.33 -24.34 18.06
CA PRO A 2 -21.90 -23.11 18.73
C PRO A 2 -20.36 -23.01 18.81
N SER A 3 -19.70 -21.95 19.25
CA SER A 3 -19.95 -20.50 19.32
C SER A 3 -18.63 -19.91 19.82
N ALA A 4 -18.16 -18.85 19.17
CA ALA A 4 -17.05 -18.04 19.65
C ALA A 4 -17.37 -17.45 21.03
N SER A 5 -16.55 -17.74 22.03
CA SER A 5 -16.47 -17.00 23.31
C SER A 5 -15.34 -17.56 24.17
N ARG A 6 -14.10 -17.14 23.90
CA ARG A 6 -12.98 -17.35 24.82
C ARG A 6 -11.88 -16.28 24.70
N TRP A 7 -12.31 -15.03 24.67
CA TRP A 7 -11.49 -13.90 25.06
C TRP A 7 -12.20 -13.24 26.26
N LEU A 8 -11.47 -12.99 27.36
CA LEU A 8 -11.89 -12.43 28.67
C LEU A 8 -12.03 -13.35 29.90
N ALA A 9 -11.07 -14.25 30.18
CA ALA A 9 -10.93 -14.74 31.56
C ALA A 9 -9.53 -15.33 31.87
N ARG A 10 -8.51 -14.51 32.11
CA ARG A 10 -7.32 -14.98 32.86
C ARG A 10 -6.36 -13.92 33.42
N VAL A 11 -6.80 -13.01 34.27
CA VAL A 11 -5.91 -12.44 35.32
C VAL A 11 -6.73 -12.12 36.58
N SER A 12 -6.88 -13.10 37.46
CA SER A 12 -7.20 -12.90 38.89
C SER A 12 -7.21 -14.25 39.59
N ASN A 13 -6.04 -14.66 40.07
CA ASN A 13 -5.86 -15.39 41.34
C ASN A 13 -4.48 -16.05 41.34
N LEU A 14 -3.62 -15.60 42.25
CA LEU A 14 -2.71 -16.43 43.03
C LEU A 14 -2.00 -15.52 44.05
N GLY A 15 -2.12 -15.85 45.34
CA GLY A 15 -1.24 -15.29 46.36
C GLY A 15 -1.87 -14.93 47.70
N SER A 16 -2.66 -15.82 48.31
CA SER A 16 -2.89 -15.77 49.75
C SER A 16 -1.67 -16.32 50.49
N THR A 17 -0.95 -15.48 51.23
CA THR A 17 -0.13 -15.93 52.37
C THR A 17 -0.39 -15.02 53.57
N THR A 18 -0.71 -15.69 54.68
CA THR A 18 -0.96 -15.16 56.01
C THR A 18 0.32 -14.68 56.68
N SER A 19 0.31 -13.50 57.31
CA SER A 19 1.05 -13.31 58.57
C SER A 19 0.41 -12.21 59.42
N THR A 20 0.42 -12.49 60.71
CA THR A 20 -0.15 -11.81 61.87
C THR A 20 0.51 -10.45 62.19
N GLY A 21 -0.27 -9.48 62.67
CA GLY A 21 0.28 -8.23 63.22
C GLY A 21 -0.76 -7.28 63.80
N THR A 22 -1.06 -7.46 65.09
CA THR A 22 -1.88 -6.61 65.95
C THR A 22 -1.26 -5.22 66.14
N ASN A 23 -1.98 -4.11 65.88
CA ASN A 23 -2.20 -3.04 66.88
C ASN A 23 -2.97 -1.79 66.37
N ALA A 24 -3.83 -1.30 67.28
CA ALA A 24 -4.06 0.10 67.65
C ALA A 24 -4.82 1.09 66.71
N ARG A 25 -6.09 1.31 67.08
CA ARG A 25 -6.66 2.59 67.57
C ARG A 25 -6.58 3.87 66.69
N ARG A 26 -7.80 4.31 66.30
CA ARG A 26 -8.49 5.57 66.69
C ARG A 26 -8.33 6.80 65.77
N ILE A 27 -9.43 7.59 65.75
CA ILE A 27 -9.58 9.02 65.38
C ILE A 27 -9.86 9.26 63.88
N LEU A 28 -10.81 10.07 63.41
CA LEU A 28 -12.12 10.62 63.80
C LEU A 28 -12.57 11.41 62.55
N ASP A 29 -13.88 11.61 62.44
CA ASP A 29 -14.56 12.47 61.46
C ASP A 29 -13.98 13.88 61.33
N ASN A 30 -14.14 14.45 60.13
CA ASN A 30 -14.69 15.80 59.83
C ASN A 30 -14.32 16.16 58.37
N SER A 31 -15.05 16.91 57.56
CA SER A 31 -16.42 17.43 57.50
C SER A 31 -16.39 18.43 56.32
N ALA A 32 -17.48 18.49 55.53
CA ALA A 32 -17.96 19.66 54.76
C ALA A 32 -17.03 20.32 53.70
N SER A 33 -17.39 20.29 52.40
CA SER A 33 -18.32 21.21 51.72
C SER A 33 -17.88 22.67 51.69
N VAL A 34 -17.45 23.18 50.52
CA VAL A 34 -17.81 24.53 50.02
C VAL A 34 -17.89 24.51 48.48
N SER A 35 -19.03 24.98 47.98
CA SER A 35 -19.39 25.21 46.58
C SER A 35 -18.74 26.46 45.95
N SER A 36 -18.73 26.49 44.61
CA SER A 36 -19.36 27.53 43.77
C SER A 36 -18.46 28.27 42.77
N CYS A 37 -18.90 28.18 41.51
CA CYS A 37 -18.95 29.19 40.45
C CYS A 37 -17.83 30.23 40.30
N PHE A 38 -17.17 30.19 39.15
CA PHE A 38 -16.93 31.39 38.36
C PHE A 38 -17.19 31.11 36.87
N LEU A 39 -18.30 31.67 36.37
CA LEU A 39 -18.55 31.92 34.96
C LEU A 39 -17.77 33.18 34.58
N PHE A 40 -17.03 33.15 33.48
CA PHE A 40 -16.74 34.36 32.71
C PHE A 40 -16.69 34.04 31.21
N THR A 41 -17.70 34.57 30.52
CA THR A 41 -17.80 34.72 29.09
C THR A 41 -16.75 35.71 28.57
N TYR A 42 -16.04 35.38 27.49
CA TYR A 42 -15.55 36.39 26.55
C TYR A 42 -15.50 35.80 25.14
N SER A 43 -16.20 36.47 24.22
CA SER A 43 -16.20 36.21 22.79
C SER A 43 -15.18 37.11 22.09
N PHE A 44 -14.85 36.70 20.86
CA PHE A 44 -14.34 37.47 19.71
C PHE A 44 -12.83 37.52 19.41
N GLN A 45 -12.52 36.83 18.29
CA GLN A 45 -11.56 37.14 17.21
C GLN A 45 -10.05 37.14 17.47
N ALA A 46 -9.40 36.08 16.98
CA ALA A 46 -8.24 36.21 16.08
C ALA A 46 -8.16 34.98 15.15
N ALA A 47 -8.63 35.18 13.92
CA ALA A 47 -8.26 34.35 12.79
C ALA A 47 -6.84 34.74 12.35
N ILE A 48 -6.01 33.75 12.01
CA ILE A 48 -4.91 33.73 11.03
C ILE A 48 -3.89 32.65 11.48
N ALA A 49 -3.44 31.85 10.50
CA ALA A 49 -2.27 30.97 10.54
C ALA A 49 -2.45 29.50 10.96
N ILE A 50 -3.36 28.75 10.32
CA ILE A 50 -3.10 27.33 9.96
C ILE A 50 -3.77 27.04 8.60
N SER A 51 -3.22 27.59 7.52
CA SER A 51 -3.56 27.18 6.15
C SER A 51 -2.40 27.53 5.22
N SER A 52 -1.43 26.63 5.11
CA SER A 52 -0.47 26.66 4.00
C SER A 52 0.29 25.36 3.74
N LYS A 53 0.27 24.35 4.63
CA LYS A 53 0.98 23.08 4.36
C LYS A 53 0.13 21.97 3.69
N SER A 54 -1.18 21.88 3.94
CA SER A 54 -2.03 20.84 3.29
C SER A 54 -2.49 21.21 1.87
N ALA A 55 -2.45 22.49 1.50
CA ALA A 55 -2.90 22.96 0.19
C ALA A 55 -1.84 22.79 -0.92
N ILE A 56 -0.58 22.56 -0.57
CA ILE A 56 0.53 22.45 -1.53
C ILE A 56 0.66 21.01 -2.05
N GLN A 57 0.59 20.00 -1.19
CA GLN A 57 0.57 18.58 -1.61
C GLN A 57 -0.70 18.19 -2.38
N SER A 58 -1.85 18.82 -2.09
CA SER A 58 -3.10 18.58 -2.82
C SER A 58 -3.10 19.17 -4.23
N LYS A 59 -2.43 20.32 -4.45
CA LYS A 59 -2.38 20.98 -5.76
C LYS A 59 -1.44 20.29 -6.75
N GLU A 60 -0.35 19.69 -6.29
CA GLU A 60 0.58 18.96 -7.16
C GLU A 60 -0.04 17.66 -7.69
N ARG A 61 -0.82 16.93 -6.88
CA ARG A 61 -1.59 15.77 -7.38
C ARG A 61 -2.75 16.15 -8.29
N CYS A 62 -3.43 17.26 -8.02
CA CYS A 62 -4.55 17.74 -8.87
C CYS A 62 -4.07 18.20 -10.27
N PHE A 63 -2.80 18.60 -10.40
CA PHE A 63 -2.18 18.90 -11.70
C PHE A 63 -1.81 17.63 -12.46
N LYS A 64 -1.29 16.58 -11.80
CA LYS A 64 -0.97 15.28 -12.41
C LYS A 64 -2.19 14.58 -13.01
N VAL A 65 -3.36 14.59 -12.34
CA VAL A 65 -4.59 13.94 -12.86
C VAL A 65 -5.21 14.67 -14.06
N LYS A 66 -5.10 16.01 -14.12
CA LYS A 66 -5.66 16.79 -15.25
C LYS A 66 -4.85 16.66 -16.55
N PHE A 67 -3.60 16.23 -16.49
CA PHE A 67 -2.78 16.00 -17.68
C PHE A 67 -3.26 14.77 -18.48
N TRP A 68 -3.72 13.72 -17.79
CA TRP A 68 -4.20 12.48 -18.41
C TRP A 68 -5.50 12.64 -19.21
N ALA A 69 -6.36 13.60 -18.84
CA ALA A 69 -7.65 13.81 -19.51
C ALA A 69 -7.57 14.62 -20.82
N LYS A 70 -6.43 15.25 -21.14
CA LYS A 70 -6.34 16.21 -22.27
C LYS A 70 -5.78 15.61 -23.58
N ILE A 71 -5.34 14.35 -23.57
CA ILE A 71 -4.74 13.68 -24.74
C ILE A 71 -5.77 12.84 -25.54
N ALA A 72 -6.97 12.61 -25.00
CA ALA A 72 -8.02 11.87 -25.69
C ALA A 72 -9.01 12.80 -26.42
N LYS A 73 -8.59 13.41 -27.53
CA LYS A 73 -9.52 13.91 -28.55
C LYS A 73 -9.15 13.28 -29.89
N PRO A 74 -10.01 12.45 -30.50
CA PRO A 74 -9.71 11.92 -31.83
C PRO A 74 -9.73 13.06 -32.85
N PRO A 75 -8.73 13.19 -33.74
CA PRO A 75 -8.80 14.18 -34.79
C PRO A 75 -9.87 13.77 -35.80
N SER A 76 -10.71 14.75 -36.16
CA SER A 76 -11.64 14.68 -37.26
C SER A 76 -10.90 14.36 -38.57
N LYS A 77 -11.49 13.47 -39.36
CA LYS A 77 -11.03 12.97 -40.67
C LYS A 77 -10.44 14.08 -41.56
N THR A 78 -9.14 14.00 -41.85
CA THR A 78 -8.54 14.56 -43.08
C THR A 78 -7.37 13.68 -43.52
N HIS A 79 -7.34 13.38 -44.83
CA HIS A 79 -6.31 12.61 -45.52
C HIS A 79 -4.93 13.26 -45.41
N LEU A 80 -3.94 12.58 -44.83
CA LEU A 80 -2.52 12.89 -44.99
C LEU A 80 -1.68 11.60 -45.03
N THR A 81 -0.71 11.57 -45.94
CA THR A 81 0.18 10.46 -46.32
C THR A 81 1.25 10.13 -45.26
N PRO A 82 1.89 8.94 -45.29
CA PRO A 82 2.79 8.50 -44.24
C PRO A 82 4.22 8.97 -44.53
N ALA A 83 4.59 10.14 -44.05
CA ALA A 83 5.99 10.55 -44.00
C ALA A 83 6.18 11.65 -42.93
N SER A 84 6.43 11.24 -41.68
CA SER A 84 7.28 11.94 -40.68
C SER A 84 6.98 11.47 -39.26
N PHE A 85 7.34 10.23 -38.94
CA PHE A 85 7.58 9.86 -37.54
C PHE A 85 8.96 10.44 -37.15
N ARG A 86 9.00 11.74 -36.82
CA ARG A 86 10.18 12.36 -36.21
C ARG A 86 10.02 12.29 -34.68
N SER A 87 10.81 11.40 -34.10
CA SER A 87 11.36 11.39 -32.73
C SER A 87 10.68 12.32 -31.71
N PHE A 88 9.78 11.74 -30.91
CA PHE A 88 9.34 12.28 -29.62
C PHE A 88 10.16 11.66 -28.48
N ALA A 89 11.49 11.77 -28.53
CA ALA A 89 12.37 11.26 -27.47
C ALA A 89 12.51 12.16 -26.21
N PRO A 90 12.40 13.51 -26.25
CA PRO A 90 12.91 14.30 -25.13
C PRO A 90 11.92 14.49 -23.97
N LEU A 91 10.62 14.23 -24.16
CA LEU A 91 9.63 14.28 -23.06
C LEU A 91 9.49 12.92 -22.35
N PHE A 92 10.03 11.85 -22.93
CA PHE A 92 9.76 10.47 -22.55
C PHE A 92 10.82 9.84 -21.66
N ILE A 93 12.09 10.29 -21.73
CA ILE A 93 13.13 9.89 -20.78
C ILE A 93 12.73 10.29 -19.34
N HIS A 94 12.00 11.41 -19.19
CA HIS A 94 11.51 11.86 -17.89
C HIS A 94 10.39 10.97 -17.30
N LEU A 95 9.69 10.16 -18.10
CA LEU A 95 8.56 9.35 -17.64
C LEU A 95 9.00 8.06 -16.94
N LEU A 96 10.25 7.60 -17.17
CA LEU A 96 10.80 6.43 -16.50
C LEU A 96 11.23 6.73 -15.04
N LEU A 97 11.62 7.98 -14.76
CA LEU A 97 12.09 8.44 -13.43
C LEU A 97 10.99 8.56 -12.35
N ASP A 98 9.71 8.50 -12.72
CA ASP A 98 8.56 8.73 -11.81
C ASP A 98 7.76 7.43 -11.54
N ALA A 99 8.33 6.26 -11.84
CA ALA A 99 7.63 4.98 -11.66
C ALA A 99 7.33 4.71 -10.17
N LEU A 100 6.09 4.32 -9.88
CA LEU A 100 5.70 3.93 -8.53
C LEU A 100 6.36 2.60 -8.15
N ILE A 101 7.10 2.58 -7.04
CA ILE A 101 7.77 1.36 -6.57
C ILE A 101 7.16 0.89 -5.25
N LYS A 102 6.74 -0.37 -5.22
CA LYS A 102 6.33 -1.05 -3.99
C LYS A 102 7.30 -2.18 -3.69
N ALA A 103 7.90 -2.19 -2.50
CA ALA A 103 8.61 -3.36 -1.99
C ALA A 103 7.67 -4.14 -1.07
N SER A 104 7.29 -5.35 -1.49
CA SER A 104 6.37 -6.26 -0.80
C SER A 104 7.13 -7.20 0.14
N ARG A 105 6.42 -7.74 1.14
CA ARG A 105 6.92 -8.80 2.06
C ARG A 105 8.27 -8.45 2.71
N ILE A 106 8.40 -7.26 3.28
CA ILE A 106 9.59 -6.88 4.03
C ILE A 106 9.59 -7.58 5.39
N VAL A 107 10.65 -8.35 5.66
CA VAL A 107 10.83 -9.08 6.93
C VAL A 107 12.05 -8.60 7.72
N HIS A 108 12.98 -7.88 7.09
CA HIS A 108 14.23 -7.42 7.69
C HIS A 108 14.41 -5.90 7.59
N LEU A 109 15.06 -5.32 8.63
CA LEU A 109 15.36 -3.88 8.68
C LEU A 109 16.37 -3.45 7.60
N THR A 110 17.30 -4.33 7.24
CA THR A 110 18.30 -4.04 6.19
C THR A 110 17.62 -3.77 4.86
N ASP A 111 16.69 -4.63 4.46
CA ASP A 111 15.91 -4.50 3.23
C ASP A 111 15.05 -3.23 3.26
N ALA A 112 14.36 -3.01 4.38
CA ALA A 112 13.52 -1.83 4.57
C ALA A 112 14.31 -0.53 4.38
N ARG A 113 15.52 -0.45 4.94
CA ARG A 113 16.42 0.70 4.78
C ARG A 113 16.94 0.85 3.36
N TYR A 114 17.30 -0.26 2.72
CA TYR A 114 17.75 -0.25 1.33
C TYR A 114 16.66 0.33 0.42
N PHE A 115 15.44 -0.21 0.49
CA PHE A 115 14.32 0.29 -0.30
C PHE A 115 13.93 1.72 0.07
N ALA A 116 13.98 2.10 1.34
CA ALA A 116 13.74 3.49 1.73
C ALA A 116 14.79 4.46 1.19
N ALA A 117 16.07 4.07 1.17
CA ALA A 117 17.13 4.86 0.55
C ALA A 117 16.98 4.97 -0.98
N ARG A 118 16.28 4.02 -1.59
CA ARG A 118 15.83 4.06 -2.99
C ARG A 118 14.54 4.86 -3.20
N GLU A 119 14.04 5.52 -2.16
CA GLU A 119 12.86 6.38 -2.21
C GLU A 119 11.61 5.66 -2.77
N VAL A 120 11.45 4.37 -2.49
CA VAL A 120 10.26 3.63 -2.90
C VAL A 120 8.99 4.24 -2.28
N ASP A 121 7.86 4.15 -2.98
CA ASP A 121 6.60 4.71 -2.52
C ASP A 121 5.97 3.91 -1.37
N TYR A 122 6.15 2.58 -1.39
CA TYR A 122 5.49 1.67 -0.46
C TYR A 122 6.45 0.61 0.08
N LEU A 123 6.38 0.38 1.40
CA LEU A 123 6.92 -0.81 2.06
C LEU A 123 5.75 -1.65 2.58
N GLY A 124 5.66 -2.87 2.08
CA GLY A 124 4.63 -3.83 2.43
C GLY A 124 5.12 -4.85 3.44
N PHE A 125 4.30 -5.08 4.46
CA PHE A 125 4.54 -6.04 5.53
C PHE A 125 3.34 -6.98 5.59
N ASN A 126 3.59 -8.29 5.48
CA ASN A 126 2.54 -9.28 5.65
C ASN A 126 2.22 -9.42 7.15
N LEU A 127 1.02 -9.00 7.54
CA LEU A 127 0.56 -8.99 8.94
C LEU A 127 -0.47 -10.10 9.21
N GLU A 128 -0.63 -11.04 8.29
CA GLU A 128 -1.56 -12.15 8.39
C GLU A 128 -0.87 -13.39 8.97
N GLU A 129 -1.21 -13.75 10.21
CA GLU A 129 -0.64 -14.91 10.89
C GLU A 129 -0.80 -16.20 10.06
N ALA A 130 0.16 -17.11 10.20
CA ALA A 130 0.19 -18.42 9.53
C ALA A 130 0.23 -18.35 7.99
N THR A 131 0.67 -17.23 7.43
CA THR A 131 0.98 -17.09 6.00
C THR A 131 2.48 -16.90 5.76
N GLU A 132 2.94 -17.20 4.55
CA GLU A 132 4.34 -17.06 4.16
C GLU A 132 4.78 -15.58 4.20
N GLY A 133 5.94 -15.32 4.78
CA GLY A 133 6.46 -13.97 4.97
C GLY A 133 5.74 -13.17 6.07
N TYR A 134 4.93 -13.82 6.92
CA TYR A 134 4.33 -13.17 8.09
C TYR A 134 5.38 -12.49 8.96
N LEU A 135 5.13 -11.22 9.28
CA LEU A 135 5.89 -10.44 10.22
C LEU A 135 5.00 -10.03 11.39
N ASP A 136 5.46 -10.30 12.61
CA ASP A 136 4.78 -9.84 13.81
C ASP A 136 4.66 -8.30 13.79
N PRO A 137 3.45 -7.72 14.00
CA PRO A 137 3.23 -6.28 13.90
C PRO A 137 4.12 -5.42 14.82
N MET A 138 4.64 -5.96 15.93
CA MET A 138 5.59 -5.25 16.79
C MET A 138 6.96 -5.11 16.12
N TYR A 139 7.41 -6.12 15.37
CA TYR A 139 8.62 -6.02 14.57
C TYR A 139 8.44 -5.04 13.41
N MET A 140 7.28 -5.04 12.75
CA MET A 140 6.97 -4.02 11.74
C MET A 140 7.07 -2.59 12.32
N LYS A 141 6.50 -2.36 13.52
CA LYS A 141 6.62 -1.06 14.20
C LYS A 141 8.07 -0.69 14.50
N ALA A 142 8.86 -1.65 14.97
CA ALA A 142 10.28 -1.43 15.19
C ALA A 142 11.00 -1.05 13.87
N ILE A 143 10.72 -1.72 12.76
CA ILE A 143 11.29 -1.38 11.45
C ILE A 143 10.90 0.05 11.03
N ARG A 144 9.62 0.41 11.19
CA ARG A 144 9.09 1.73 10.86
C ARG A 144 9.83 2.88 11.56
N GLU A 145 10.29 2.70 12.80
CA GLU A 145 11.03 3.73 13.54
C GLU A 145 12.38 4.09 12.91
N TRP A 146 12.92 3.22 12.05
CA TRP A 146 14.23 3.39 11.41
C TRP A 146 14.14 3.73 9.93
N VAL A 147 12.93 3.93 9.41
CA VAL A 147 12.66 4.15 7.99
C VAL A 147 11.78 5.39 7.83
N GLU A 148 12.17 6.27 6.91
CA GLU A 148 11.43 7.47 6.54
C GLU A 148 11.26 7.51 5.02
N GLY A 149 10.14 8.08 4.54
CA GLY A 149 9.84 8.24 3.12
C GLY A 149 8.67 7.37 2.66
N PRO A 150 8.83 6.04 2.54
CA PRO A 150 7.79 5.15 2.04
C PRO A 150 6.55 5.09 2.94
N LYS A 151 5.39 4.88 2.34
CA LYS A 151 4.16 4.53 3.06
C LYS A 151 4.25 3.10 3.58
N ILE A 152 3.78 2.89 4.80
CA ILE A 152 3.71 1.57 5.43
C ILE A 152 2.39 0.88 5.05
N VAL A 153 2.49 -0.25 4.36
CA VAL A 153 1.36 -1.05 3.88
C VAL A 153 1.27 -2.35 4.66
N GLY A 154 0.10 -2.64 5.23
CA GLY A 154 -0.20 -3.98 5.75
C GLY A 154 -0.79 -4.86 4.66
N GLU A 155 -0.22 -6.03 4.45
CA GLU A 155 -0.65 -6.99 3.42
C GLU A 155 -1.49 -8.11 4.06
N PHE A 156 -2.67 -8.34 3.49
CA PHE A 156 -3.64 -9.33 3.96
C PHE A 156 -4.18 -10.13 2.77
N SER A 157 -3.95 -11.44 2.79
CA SER A 157 -4.34 -12.30 1.67
C SER A 157 -5.77 -12.81 1.82
N SER A 158 -6.20 -13.09 3.05
CA SER A 158 -7.45 -13.80 3.34
C SER A 158 -8.14 -13.38 4.65
N ALA A 159 -7.52 -12.50 5.44
CA ALA A 159 -8.08 -12.01 6.69
C ALA A 159 -9.45 -11.34 6.48
N PRO A 160 -10.41 -11.53 7.39
CA PRO A 160 -11.70 -10.84 7.29
C PRO A 160 -11.52 -9.32 7.16
N ILE A 161 -12.32 -8.68 6.31
CA ILE A 161 -12.15 -7.24 5.98
C ILE A 161 -12.24 -6.34 7.21
N GLU A 162 -13.02 -6.75 8.22
CA GLU A 162 -13.16 -6.05 9.49
C GLU A 162 -11.83 -6.07 10.27
N VAL A 163 -11.15 -7.22 10.27
CA VAL A 163 -9.82 -7.37 10.89
C VAL A 163 -8.78 -6.53 10.15
N VAL A 164 -8.85 -6.46 8.81
CA VAL A 164 -7.98 -5.59 8.01
C VAL A 164 -8.15 -4.14 8.42
N ARG A 165 -9.39 -3.64 8.51
CA ARG A 165 -9.69 -2.27 8.92
C ARG A 165 -9.23 -1.98 10.35
N GLU A 166 -9.50 -2.88 11.30
CA GLU A 166 -9.07 -2.73 12.68
C GLU A 166 -7.54 -2.68 12.78
N SER A 167 -6.85 -3.56 12.05
CA SER A 167 -5.39 -3.61 11.98
C SER A 167 -4.81 -2.31 11.42
N ALA A 168 -5.41 -1.76 10.35
CA ALA A 168 -5.00 -0.47 9.79
C ALA A 168 -5.03 0.64 10.82
N ALA A 169 -6.14 0.76 11.57
CA ALA A 169 -6.29 1.77 12.60
C ALA A 169 -5.34 1.54 13.79
N PHE A 170 -5.23 0.30 14.27
CA PHE A 170 -4.48 -0.04 15.48
C PHE A 170 -2.97 0.03 15.30
N PHE A 171 -2.47 -0.39 14.13
CA PHE A 171 -1.04 -0.34 13.80
C PHE A 171 -0.64 0.97 13.13
N GLY A 172 -1.61 1.82 12.76
CA GLY A 172 -1.37 3.11 12.12
C GLY A 172 -0.84 2.97 10.70
N LEU A 173 -1.35 2.00 9.94
CA LEU A 173 -0.92 1.76 8.56
C LEU A 173 -1.32 2.93 7.66
N ASP A 174 -0.46 3.26 6.70
CA ASP A 174 -0.73 4.32 5.73
C ASP A 174 -1.61 3.81 4.58
N ALA A 175 -1.52 2.51 4.27
CA ALA A 175 -2.37 1.82 3.31
C ALA A 175 -2.56 0.34 3.68
N VAL A 176 -3.52 -0.33 3.03
CA VAL A 176 -3.72 -1.78 3.14
C VAL A 176 -3.68 -2.43 1.75
N GLN A 177 -3.08 -3.61 1.67
CA GLN A 177 -3.15 -4.46 0.50
C GLN A 177 -4.08 -5.65 0.78
N VAL A 178 -5.06 -5.88 -0.11
CA VAL A 178 -6.02 -6.99 -0.02
C VAL A 178 -6.18 -7.71 -1.34
N SER A 179 -6.43 -9.03 -1.31
CA SER A 179 -6.67 -9.84 -2.51
C SER A 179 -8.03 -9.54 -3.16
N ALA A 180 -8.05 -9.35 -4.48
CA ALA A 180 -9.27 -9.21 -5.28
C ALA A 180 -10.17 -10.44 -5.21
N ALA A 181 -9.57 -11.64 -5.23
CA ALA A 181 -10.30 -12.90 -5.18
C ALA A 181 -11.04 -13.09 -3.84
N ASN A 182 -10.42 -12.67 -2.73
CA ASN A 182 -10.95 -12.92 -1.39
C ASN A 182 -11.80 -11.76 -0.85
N HIS A 183 -11.51 -10.51 -1.22
CA HIS A 183 -12.11 -9.33 -0.59
C HIS A 183 -12.95 -8.46 -1.53
N GLY A 184 -13.00 -8.78 -2.83
CA GLY A 184 -13.59 -7.91 -3.85
C GLY A 184 -15.00 -7.38 -3.53
N ASN A 185 -15.85 -8.22 -2.94
CA ASN A 185 -17.23 -7.87 -2.60
C ASN A 185 -17.38 -7.00 -1.33
N GLN A 186 -16.29 -6.82 -0.57
CA GLN A 186 -16.28 -6.09 0.70
C GLN A 186 -15.38 -4.86 0.66
N LEU A 187 -14.85 -4.48 -0.51
CA LEU A 187 -13.92 -3.33 -0.63
C LEU A 187 -14.52 -2.00 -0.15
N ALA A 188 -15.84 -1.82 -0.26
CA ALA A 188 -16.52 -0.64 0.27
C ALA A 188 -16.32 -0.48 1.79
N ASP A 189 -16.15 -1.60 2.50
CA ASP A 189 -15.89 -1.63 3.94
C ASP A 189 -14.46 -1.21 4.29
N LEU A 190 -13.62 -0.83 3.32
CA LEU A 190 -12.31 -0.19 3.55
C LEU A 190 -12.30 1.32 3.26
N GLY A 191 -13.46 1.92 2.94
CA GLY A 191 -13.58 3.35 2.68
C GLY A 191 -12.88 4.24 3.72
N GLY A 192 -12.12 5.22 3.22
CA GLY A 192 -11.29 6.15 4.01
C GLY A 192 -9.84 5.70 4.21
N LEU A 193 -9.51 4.44 3.91
CA LEU A 193 -8.13 3.96 3.82
C LEU A 193 -7.66 4.04 2.37
N GLU A 194 -6.34 4.15 2.18
CA GLU A 194 -5.72 3.90 0.88
C GLU A 194 -5.64 2.39 0.65
N VAL A 195 -6.18 1.91 -0.47
CA VAL A 195 -6.31 0.48 -0.75
C VAL A 195 -5.53 0.08 -2.00
N ILE A 196 -4.62 -0.87 -1.83
CA ILE A 196 -3.94 -1.60 -2.92
C ILE A 196 -4.68 -2.91 -3.12
N LEU A 197 -5.28 -3.12 -4.29
CA LEU A 197 -5.95 -4.37 -4.62
C LEU A 197 -4.98 -5.28 -5.35
N SER A 198 -4.65 -6.42 -4.74
CA SER A 198 -3.78 -7.42 -5.37
C SER A 198 -4.58 -8.36 -6.26
N VAL A 199 -4.07 -8.61 -7.46
CA VAL A 199 -4.72 -9.40 -8.51
C VAL A 199 -3.71 -10.38 -9.08
N LYS A 200 -3.96 -11.68 -8.90
CA LYS A 200 -3.04 -12.70 -9.43
C LYS A 200 -3.17 -12.85 -10.94
N ILE A 201 -2.04 -12.93 -11.61
CA ILE A 201 -1.90 -13.31 -13.01
C ILE A 201 -1.29 -14.71 -13.08
N THR A 202 -1.92 -15.60 -13.82
CA THR A 202 -1.47 -16.97 -14.10
C THR A 202 -1.23 -17.14 -15.60
N PRO A 203 -0.67 -18.27 -16.08
CA PRO A 203 -0.56 -18.54 -17.51
C PRO A 203 -1.91 -18.52 -18.26
N ASN A 204 -3.02 -18.71 -17.54
CA ASN A 204 -4.37 -18.68 -18.08
C ASN A 204 -5.01 -17.26 -18.03
N GLY A 205 -4.27 -16.24 -17.62
CA GLY A 205 -4.75 -14.87 -17.43
C GLY A 205 -5.08 -14.54 -15.97
N LEU A 206 -6.06 -13.67 -15.77
CA LEU A 206 -6.46 -13.15 -14.45
C LEU A 206 -7.21 -14.20 -13.62
N GLU A 207 -6.96 -14.24 -12.32
CA GLU A 207 -7.76 -15.06 -11.38
C GLU A 207 -9.19 -14.54 -11.21
N VAL A 208 -9.39 -13.22 -11.38
CA VAL A 208 -10.69 -12.54 -11.31
C VAL A 208 -11.10 -12.08 -12.73
N PRO A 209 -12.35 -12.28 -13.16
CA PRO A 209 -12.82 -11.77 -14.45
C PRO A 209 -12.63 -10.26 -14.59
N ALA A 210 -12.17 -9.81 -15.77
CA ALA A 210 -11.86 -8.40 -16.01
C ALA A 210 -13.04 -7.44 -15.80
N GLU A 211 -14.27 -7.87 -16.10
CA GLU A 211 -15.48 -7.06 -15.87
C GLU A 211 -15.78 -6.89 -14.37
N THR A 212 -15.49 -7.91 -13.56
CA THR A 212 -15.59 -7.82 -12.10
C THR A 212 -14.50 -6.90 -11.56
N LEU A 213 -13.26 -7.06 -12.04
CA LEU A 213 -12.13 -6.22 -11.63
C LEU A 213 -12.38 -4.73 -11.93
N LYS A 214 -13.07 -4.39 -13.03
CA LYS A 214 -13.50 -3.00 -13.32
C LYS A 214 -14.36 -2.39 -12.23
N GLN A 215 -15.25 -3.19 -11.63
CA GLN A 215 -16.12 -2.72 -10.56
C GLN A 215 -15.32 -2.50 -9.28
N TYR A 216 -14.39 -3.41 -8.98
CA TYR A 216 -13.51 -3.31 -7.81
C TYR A 216 -12.54 -2.13 -7.93
N ALA A 217 -12.00 -1.86 -9.13
CA ALA A 217 -11.09 -0.76 -9.40
C ALA A 217 -11.69 0.61 -9.01
N ALA A 218 -13.01 0.77 -9.05
CA ALA A 218 -13.68 2.01 -8.65
C ALA A 218 -13.60 2.29 -7.14
N LEU A 219 -13.34 1.27 -6.32
CA LEU A 219 -13.35 1.33 -4.86
C LEU A 219 -11.95 1.36 -4.22
N VAL A 220 -10.89 1.29 -5.04
CA VAL A 220 -9.50 1.17 -4.58
C VAL A 220 -8.60 2.21 -5.26
N ASP A 221 -7.40 2.40 -4.73
CA ASP A 221 -6.47 3.45 -5.18
C ASP A 221 -5.44 2.94 -6.18
N VAL A 222 -4.93 1.73 -5.95
CA VAL A 222 -3.87 1.09 -6.76
C VAL A 222 -4.25 -0.35 -7.06
N LEU A 223 -3.92 -0.82 -8.26
CA LEU A 223 -3.99 -2.24 -8.64
C LEU A 223 -2.58 -2.81 -8.65
N LEU A 224 -2.32 -3.88 -7.89
CA LEU A 224 -1.08 -4.63 -7.93
C LEU A 224 -1.33 -5.95 -8.66
N PHE A 225 -0.73 -6.13 -9.83
CA PHE A 225 -0.81 -7.36 -10.59
C PHE A 225 0.37 -8.26 -10.25
N GLU A 226 0.09 -9.43 -9.67
CA GLU A 226 1.10 -10.36 -9.16
C GLU A 226 1.15 -11.60 -10.06
N ALA A 227 2.17 -11.66 -10.92
CA ALA A 227 2.38 -12.81 -11.80
C ALA A 227 2.95 -13.98 -11.02
N THR A 228 2.40 -15.18 -11.24
CA THR A 228 3.01 -16.40 -10.70
C THR A 228 4.35 -16.71 -11.37
N PRO A 229 5.26 -17.44 -10.70
CA PRO A 229 6.59 -17.72 -11.25
C PRO A 229 6.61 -18.43 -12.61
N ASP A 230 5.56 -19.20 -12.93
CA ASP A 230 5.37 -19.91 -14.19
C ASP A 230 4.71 -19.07 -15.29
N THR A 231 4.35 -17.81 -15.01
CA THR A 231 3.72 -16.91 -15.97
C THR A 231 4.74 -16.13 -16.78
N ASP A 232 4.82 -16.41 -18.09
CA ASP A 232 5.47 -15.53 -19.06
C ASP A 232 4.56 -14.32 -19.36
N VAL A 233 4.77 -13.23 -18.62
CA VAL A 233 3.97 -12.00 -18.78
C VAL A 233 4.18 -11.33 -20.14
N GLN A 234 5.35 -11.47 -20.77
CA GLN A 234 5.61 -10.85 -22.07
C GLN A 234 4.78 -11.55 -23.15
N ALA A 235 4.80 -12.89 -23.17
CA ALA A 235 3.97 -13.66 -24.09
C ALA A 235 2.47 -13.49 -23.81
N LEU A 236 2.07 -13.53 -22.53
CA LEU A 236 0.68 -13.35 -22.13
C LEU A 236 0.16 -11.98 -22.56
N PHE A 237 0.93 -10.92 -22.37
CA PHE A 237 0.48 -9.59 -22.74
C PHE A 237 0.48 -9.37 -24.25
N ALA A 238 1.48 -9.88 -24.96
CA ALA A 238 1.55 -9.83 -26.42
C ALA A 238 0.41 -10.59 -27.10
N SER A 239 -0.18 -11.60 -26.43
CA SER A 239 -1.33 -12.34 -26.96
C SER A 239 -2.62 -11.50 -27.06
N ALA A 240 -2.76 -10.47 -26.21
CA ALA A 240 -3.94 -9.61 -26.15
C ALA A 240 -3.58 -8.18 -25.69
N PRO A 241 -2.76 -7.43 -26.46
CA PRO A 241 -2.13 -6.20 -25.97
C PRO A 241 -3.15 -5.09 -25.67
N ASP A 242 -4.21 -4.96 -26.48
CA ASP A 242 -5.28 -4.00 -26.24
C ASP A 242 -6.06 -4.28 -24.95
N PHE A 243 -6.23 -5.56 -24.60
CA PHE A 243 -6.91 -5.95 -23.37
C PHE A 243 -6.10 -5.47 -22.15
N TRP A 244 -4.81 -5.80 -22.10
CA TRP A 244 -3.94 -5.43 -20.99
C TRP A 244 -3.73 -3.93 -20.86
N ARG A 245 -3.51 -3.21 -21.98
CA ARG A 245 -3.45 -1.75 -21.98
C ARG A 245 -4.71 -1.11 -21.40
N ASN A 246 -5.88 -1.58 -21.82
CA ASN A 246 -7.15 -1.05 -21.30
C ASN A 246 -7.38 -1.39 -19.83
N LEU A 247 -6.89 -2.56 -19.39
CA LEU A 247 -6.97 -2.98 -18.01
C LEU A 247 -6.12 -2.10 -17.09
N PHE A 248 -4.83 -1.92 -17.43
CA PHE A 248 -3.89 -1.15 -16.62
C PHE A 248 -4.18 0.35 -16.59
N ARG A 249 -4.94 0.88 -17.55
CA ARG A 249 -5.35 2.30 -17.56
C ARG A 249 -6.47 2.64 -16.58
N GLN A 250 -7.12 1.64 -15.95
CA GLN A 250 -8.28 1.92 -15.10
C GLN A 250 -7.90 2.66 -13.80
N LYS A 251 -6.74 2.30 -13.25
CA LYS A 251 -6.15 2.84 -12.02
C LYS A 251 -4.64 2.74 -12.12
N PRO A 252 -3.86 3.46 -11.29
CA PRO A 252 -2.43 3.21 -11.16
C PRO A 252 -2.18 1.70 -10.99
N ALA A 253 -1.53 1.11 -11.99
CA ALA A 253 -1.29 -0.32 -12.07
C ALA A 253 0.20 -0.62 -11.86
N LEU A 254 0.51 -1.40 -10.85
CA LEU A 254 1.84 -1.93 -10.59
C LEU A 254 1.90 -3.37 -11.09
N LEU A 255 3.01 -3.76 -11.69
CA LEU A 255 3.28 -5.16 -12.05
C LEU A 255 4.39 -5.72 -11.15
N GLN A 256 4.12 -6.85 -10.51
CA GLN A 256 5.12 -7.67 -9.84
C GLN A 256 5.29 -8.95 -10.66
N ALA A 257 6.44 -9.10 -11.32
CA ALA A 257 6.71 -10.23 -12.21
C ALA A 257 8.20 -10.59 -12.20
N ASN A 258 8.48 -11.88 -12.40
CA ASN A 258 9.84 -12.37 -12.55
C ASN A 258 10.32 -12.22 -13.99
N VAL A 259 10.62 -10.98 -14.39
CA VAL A 259 11.22 -10.65 -15.70
C VAL A 259 12.63 -10.09 -15.53
N PRO A 260 13.50 -10.27 -16.54
CA PRO A 260 14.81 -9.64 -16.59
C PRO A 260 14.74 -8.11 -16.46
N ALA A 261 15.81 -7.49 -15.94
CA ALA A 261 15.83 -6.07 -15.64
C ALA A 261 15.59 -5.20 -16.90
N GLU A 262 16.14 -5.62 -18.03
CA GLU A 262 16.00 -4.98 -19.35
C GLU A 262 14.59 -5.00 -19.93
N ALA A 263 13.70 -5.86 -19.42
CA ALA A 263 12.32 -5.95 -19.88
C ALA A 263 11.43 -4.83 -19.32
N TRP A 264 11.78 -4.26 -18.15
CA TRP A 264 10.94 -3.29 -17.45
C TRP A 264 10.65 -2.00 -18.24
N PRO A 265 11.63 -1.35 -18.90
CA PRO A 265 11.36 -0.13 -19.65
C PRO A 265 10.33 -0.32 -20.76
N GLU A 266 10.37 -1.47 -21.43
CA GLU A 266 9.39 -1.80 -22.46
C GLU A 266 8.02 -2.13 -21.87
N LEU A 267 7.97 -2.95 -20.82
CA LEU A 267 6.71 -3.28 -20.15
C LEU A 267 6.00 -2.04 -19.61
N ILE A 268 6.72 -1.16 -18.91
CA ILE A 268 6.17 0.08 -18.36
C ILE A 268 5.65 0.98 -19.48
N ARG A 269 6.43 1.15 -20.56
CA ARG A 269 6.07 2.04 -21.67
C ARG A 269 4.91 1.51 -22.50
N GLU A 270 4.97 0.25 -22.92
CA GLU A 270 4.01 -0.37 -23.83
C GLU A 270 2.64 -0.54 -23.17
N TYR A 271 2.64 -0.98 -21.91
CA TYR A 271 1.43 -1.26 -21.15
C TYR A 271 0.99 -0.10 -20.26
N GLN A 272 1.76 1.00 -20.24
CA GLN A 272 1.51 2.21 -19.46
C GLN A 272 1.28 1.90 -17.98
N LEU A 273 2.10 1.00 -17.43
CA LEU A 273 2.10 0.70 -16.01
C LEU A 273 2.51 1.95 -15.24
N ALA A 274 1.90 2.14 -14.07
CA ALA A 274 2.29 3.21 -13.16
C ALA A 274 3.63 2.91 -12.48
N GLY A 275 4.02 1.64 -12.42
CA GLY A 275 5.31 1.20 -11.91
C GLY A 275 5.34 -0.30 -11.65
N LEU A 276 6.09 -0.73 -10.64
CA LEU A 276 6.33 -2.14 -10.37
C LEU A 276 6.31 -2.49 -8.88
N GLY A 277 6.00 -3.76 -8.62
CA GLY A 277 6.21 -4.40 -7.34
C GLY A 277 7.52 -5.19 -7.36
N LEU A 278 8.28 -5.05 -6.28
CA LEU A 278 9.46 -5.83 -5.95
C LEU A 278 9.16 -6.62 -4.68
N THR A 279 9.84 -7.72 -4.45
CA THR A 279 9.76 -8.47 -3.20
C THR A 279 11.14 -8.44 -2.55
N GLY A 280 11.20 -8.18 -1.24
CA GLY A 280 12.47 -8.29 -0.51
C GLY A 280 13.02 -9.71 -0.58
N SER A 281 14.35 -9.86 -0.61
CA SER A 281 14.96 -11.19 -0.62
C SER A 281 14.77 -11.86 0.74
N GLU A 282 13.93 -12.89 0.82
CA GLU A 282 14.16 -13.92 1.82
C GLU A 282 15.43 -14.64 1.36
N GLU A 283 16.53 -14.44 2.08
CA GLU A 283 17.78 -15.17 1.82
C GLU A 283 17.42 -16.65 1.60
N GLU A 284 17.66 -17.15 0.38
CA GLU A 284 17.50 -18.54 -0.05
C GLU A 284 16.08 -19.09 -0.36
N GLN A 285 15.15 -18.29 -0.92
CA GLN A 285 13.95 -18.86 -1.60
C GLN A 285 13.99 -18.76 -3.14
N THR A 286 13.64 -19.87 -3.81
CA THR A 286 13.51 -19.93 -5.27
C THR A 286 12.31 -19.09 -5.72
N GLY A 287 12.54 -18.09 -6.57
CA GLY A 287 11.48 -17.20 -7.09
C GLY A 287 11.47 -15.80 -6.47
N VAL A 288 12.41 -15.51 -5.55
CA VAL A 288 12.65 -14.17 -5.02
C VAL A 288 13.88 -13.57 -5.69
N LYS A 289 13.81 -12.29 -6.09
CA LYS A 289 14.91 -11.60 -6.78
C LYS A 289 16.07 -11.35 -5.84
N SER A 290 17.30 -11.47 -6.37
CA SER A 290 18.50 -11.09 -5.62
C SER A 290 18.62 -9.55 -5.53
N PHE A 291 19.37 -9.05 -4.54
CA PHE A 291 19.65 -7.61 -4.46
C PHE A 291 20.41 -7.09 -5.69
N ASP A 292 21.25 -7.91 -6.31
CA ASP A 292 21.96 -7.55 -7.54
C ASP A 292 20.97 -7.36 -8.71
N GLU A 293 19.96 -8.23 -8.83
CA GLU A 293 18.90 -8.08 -9.84
C GLU A 293 18.01 -6.86 -9.55
N ILE A 294 17.72 -6.59 -8.27
CA ILE A 294 16.97 -5.39 -7.86
C ILE A 294 17.77 -4.13 -8.20
N GLU A 295 19.08 -4.13 -7.95
CA GLU A 295 19.99 -3.05 -8.31
C GLU A 295 19.93 -2.75 -9.80
N GLU A 296 20.08 -3.78 -10.64
CA GLU A 296 20.05 -3.63 -12.09
C GLU A 296 18.73 -3.03 -12.58
N ILE A 297 17.60 -3.42 -11.97
CA ILE A 297 16.30 -2.81 -12.26
C ILE A 297 16.31 -1.33 -11.94
N PHE A 298 16.77 -0.93 -10.74
CA PHE A 298 16.85 0.47 -10.37
C PHE A 298 17.81 1.26 -11.28
N GLU A 299 18.98 0.73 -11.63
CA GLU A 299 19.93 1.39 -12.53
C GLU A 299 19.33 1.65 -13.93
N ILE A 300 18.58 0.67 -14.46
CA ILE A 300 17.89 0.79 -15.75
C ILE A 300 16.75 1.81 -15.67
N LEU A 301 15.99 1.85 -14.56
CA LEU A 301 14.88 2.78 -14.38
C LEU A 301 15.34 4.22 -14.13
N ASP A 302 16.42 4.39 -13.36
CA ASP A 302 17.08 5.67 -13.13
C ASP A 302 17.80 6.19 -14.39
N GLY A 303 18.05 5.31 -15.35
CA GLY A 303 18.59 5.65 -16.66
C GLY A 303 20.09 5.84 -16.66
N GLY A 304 20.85 4.87 -16.12
CA GLY A 304 22.30 4.75 -16.28
C GLY A 304 23.03 6.09 -16.18
N ARG A 305 23.07 6.66 -14.97
CA ARG A 305 23.66 7.99 -14.70
C ARG A 305 25.08 8.15 -15.23
#